data_AF-A0A484WRC4-F1
#
_entry.id   AF-A0A484WRC4-F1
#
_cell.length_a   1.000
_cell.length_b   1.000
_cell.length_c   1.000
_cell.angle_alpha   90.00
_cell.angle_beta   90.00
_cell.angle_gamma   90.00
#
_symmetry.space_group_name_H-M   'P 1'
#
loop_
_entity.id
_entity.type
_entity.pdbx_description
1 polymer ?
#
loop_
_entity_poly.entity_id
_entity_poly.type
_entity_poly.pdbx_seq_one_letter_code
_entity_poly.pdbx_strand_id
1 'polypeptide(L)'
;MDNPQQLNTLRTTSIVPVDLNSLMFKMEKILARASKAIGDNAMANQYETLANAVKRDRKIPVNDQQGWYADYDLKSHKVRNQLTAAALFPLYVNAAAKDRASKMATRRKHICCNPAA
;
A
#
# COMPACT_ATOMS: atom_id res chain seq x y z
N MET A 1 1.83 -23.07 7.81
CA MET A 1 1.41 -22.41 6.55
C MET A 1 0.04 -21.78 6.81
N ASP A 2 -0.27 -20.60 6.25
CA ASP A 2 -1.61 -20.00 6.41
C ASP A 2 -2.67 -20.94 5.84
N ASN A 3 -3.78 -21.11 6.55
CA ASN A 3 -4.93 -21.84 6.06
C ASN A 3 -6.16 -20.91 6.08
N PRO A 4 -6.70 -20.54 4.91
CA PRO A 4 -7.86 -19.64 4.84
C PRO A 4 -9.14 -20.24 5.45
N GLN A 5 -9.14 -21.52 5.82
CA GLN A 5 -10.26 -22.20 6.48
C GLN A 5 -10.05 -22.36 8.00
N GLN A 6 -8.91 -21.92 8.55
CA GLN A 6 -8.60 -22.04 9.97
C GLN A 6 -8.16 -20.69 10.55
N LEU A 7 -9.05 -20.07 11.33
CA LEU A 7 -8.82 -18.76 11.93
C LEU A 7 -7.58 -18.71 12.85
N ASN A 8 -7.26 -19.83 13.52
CA ASN A 8 -6.09 -19.95 14.38
C ASN A 8 -4.74 -19.86 13.62
N THR A 9 -4.76 -19.91 12.30
CA THR A 9 -3.56 -19.73 11.46
C THR A 9 -3.33 -18.28 11.03
N LEU A 10 -4.19 -17.33 11.45
CA LEU A 10 -4.02 -15.91 11.17
C LEU A 10 -2.77 -15.35 11.84
N ARG A 11 -2.07 -14.47 11.12
CA ARG A 11 -0.78 -13.88 11.52
C ARG A 11 -0.73 -12.37 11.26
N THR A 12 -1.80 -11.67 11.62
CA THR A 12 -2.01 -10.23 11.31
C THR A 12 -0.84 -9.34 11.73
N THR A 13 -0.26 -9.56 12.91
CA THR A 13 0.85 -8.75 13.43
C THR A 13 2.20 -9.01 12.75
N SER A 14 2.35 -10.13 12.03
CA SER A 14 3.56 -10.42 11.25
C SER A 14 3.41 -10.10 9.76
N ILE A 15 2.34 -9.40 9.39
CA ILE A 15 2.07 -8.95 8.02
C ILE A 15 2.12 -7.44 8.02
N VAL A 16 2.91 -6.85 7.11
CA VAL A 16 2.90 -5.43 6.81
C VAL A 16 1.87 -5.20 5.71
N PRO A 17 0.72 -4.60 6.04
CA PRO A 17 -0.36 -4.50 5.09
C PRO A 17 -0.17 -3.29 4.17
N VAL A 18 -0.44 -3.48 2.88
CA VAL A 18 -0.17 -2.48 1.84
C VAL A 18 -1.09 -1.25 1.97
N ASP A 19 -2.33 -1.45 2.43
CA ASP A 19 -3.32 -0.41 2.62
C ASP A 19 -2.92 0.57 3.73
N LEU A 20 -2.50 0.07 4.90
CA LEU A 20 -2.04 0.88 6.03
C LEU A 20 -0.89 1.79 5.64
N ASN A 21 0.15 1.25 4.99
CA ASN A 21 1.30 2.04 4.57
C ASN A 21 0.93 3.06 3.48
N SER A 22 -0.06 2.75 2.64
CA SER A 22 -0.61 3.70 1.67
C SER A 22 -1.35 4.85 2.37
N LEU A 23 -2.16 4.54 3.40
CA LEU A 23 -2.88 5.55 4.19
C LEU A 23 -1.93 6.42 5.00
N MET A 24 -0.85 5.85 5.59
CA MET A 24 0.17 6.63 6.29
C MET A 24 0.87 7.62 5.34
N PHE A 25 1.25 7.17 4.14
CA PHE A 25 1.79 8.08 3.11
C PHE A 25 0.83 9.23 2.80
N LYS A 26 -0.47 8.94 2.65
CA LYS A 26 -1.46 9.97 2.37
C LYS A 26 -1.57 10.97 3.51
N MET A 27 -1.54 10.50 4.76
CA MET A 27 -1.60 11.33 5.95
C MET A 27 -0.38 12.27 6.02
N GLU A 28 0.83 11.75 5.79
CA GLU A 28 2.05 12.56 5.74
C GLU A 28 1.96 13.65 4.66
N LYS A 29 1.43 13.32 3.47
CA LYS A 29 1.19 14.32 2.41
C LYS A 29 0.15 15.37 2.79
N ILE A 30 -0.89 14.99 3.54
CA ILE A 30 -1.90 15.94 4.05
C ILE A 30 -1.27 16.87 5.08
N LEU A 31 -0.48 16.34 6.02
CA LEU A 31 0.22 17.12 7.04
C LEU A 31 1.23 18.09 6.43
N ALA A 32 1.98 17.66 5.42
CA ALA A 32 2.87 18.54 4.65
C ALA A 32 2.12 19.72 4.02
N ARG A 33 0.98 19.43 3.37
CA ARG A 33 0.14 20.46 2.74
C ARG A 33 -0.46 21.42 3.76
N ALA A 34 -0.97 20.90 4.88
CA ALA A 34 -1.55 21.71 5.95
C ALA A 34 -0.50 22.63 6.60
N SER A 35 0.69 22.10 6.89
CA SER A 35 1.81 22.87 7.45
C SER A 35 2.22 24.01 6.52
N LYS A 36 2.32 23.73 5.21
CA LYS A 36 2.59 24.77 4.21
C LYS A 36 1.50 25.84 4.15
N ALA A 37 0.25 25.47 4.32
CA ALA A 37 -0.88 26.41 4.28
C ALA A 37 -0.88 27.40 5.46
N ILE A 38 -0.32 27.02 6.61
CA ILE A 38 -0.17 27.89 7.79
C ILE A 38 1.19 28.60 7.85
N GLY A 39 2.05 28.42 6.84
CA GLY A 39 3.37 29.04 6.76
C GLY A 39 4.50 28.29 7.48
N ASP A 40 4.23 27.12 8.06
CA ASP A 40 5.26 26.29 8.71
C ASP A 40 6.01 25.44 7.67
N ASN A 41 7.00 26.06 7.05
CA ASN A 41 7.83 25.41 6.02
C ASN A 41 8.73 24.31 6.58
N ALA A 42 9.15 24.40 7.85
CA ALA A 42 10.00 23.39 8.47
C ALA A 42 9.22 22.08 8.65
N MET A 43 8.03 22.16 9.21
CA MET A 43 7.13 21.01 9.38
C MET A 43 6.64 20.46 8.04
N ALA A 44 6.37 21.33 7.07
CA ALA A 44 6.04 20.90 5.71
C ALA A 44 7.15 20.03 5.10
N ASN A 45 8.41 20.47 5.20
CA ASN A 45 9.56 19.72 4.69
C ASN A 45 9.79 18.40 5.44
N GLN A 46 9.56 18.38 6.75
CA GLN A 46 9.65 17.16 7.55
C GLN A 46 8.65 16.11 7.07
N TYR A 47 7.38 16.48 6.90
CA TYR A 47 6.35 15.55 6.45
C TYR A 47 6.52 15.12 4.99
N GLU A 48 7.01 16.00 4.10
CA GLU A 48 7.41 15.57 2.75
C GLU A 48 8.55 14.55 2.78
N THR A 49 9.52 14.73 3.68
CA THR A 49 10.64 13.77 3.83
C THR A 49 10.15 12.40 4.29
N LEU A 50 9.21 12.36 5.25
CA LEU A 50 8.58 11.13 5.72
C LEU A 50 7.80 10.44 4.59
N ALA A 51 6.96 11.18 3.88
CA ALA A 51 6.21 10.66 2.73
C ALA A 51 7.13 10.09 1.63
N ASN A 52 8.28 10.73 1.40
CA ASN A 52 9.27 10.25 0.44
C ASN A 52 10.05 9.03 0.95
N ALA A 53 10.24 8.89 2.27
CA ALA A 53 10.83 7.69 2.86
C ALA A 53 9.97 6.44 2.61
N VAL A 54 8.64 6.55 2.67
CA VAL A 54 7.73 5.44 2.32
C VAL A 54 8.02 4.88 0.92
N LYS A 55 8.27 5.78 -0.06
CA LYS A 55 8.61 5.40 -1.43
C LYS A 55 10.02 4.82 -1.55
N ARG A 56 11.02 5.48 -0.95
CA ARG A 56 12.43 5.05 -0.99
C ARG A 56 12.63 3.69 -0.34
N ASP A 57 12.01 3.47 0.81
CA ASP A 57 12.19 2.27 1.62
C ASP A 57 11.27 1.13 1.19
N ARG A 58 10.62 1.26 0.01
CA ARG A 58 9.67 0.29 -0.55
C ARG A 58 8.62 -0.19 0.47
N LYS A 59 8.17 0.71 1.36
CA LYS A 59 7.18 0.40 2.41
C LYS A 59 5.81 0.03 1.83
N ILE A 60 5.56 0.35 0.57
CA ILE A 60 4.42 -0.15 -0.21
C ILE A 60 4.92 -1.30 -1.09
N PRO A 61 4.76 -2.57 -0.65
CA PRO A 61 5.41 -3.70 -1.30
C PRO A 61 4.73 -4.05 -2.63
N VAL A 62 5.53 -4.52 -3.58
CA VAL A 62 5.07 -4.93 -4.91
C VAL A 62 5.52 -6.35 -5.17
N ASN A 63 4.58 -7.18 -5.62
CA ASN A 63 4.90 -8.48 -6.14
C ASN A 63 5.39 -8.31 -7.58
N ASP A 64 6.71 -8.23 -7.76
CA ASP A 64 7.31 -7.92 -9.06
C ASP A 64 7.02 -9.01 -10.12
N GLN A 65 6.86 -10.28 -9.70
CA GLN A 65 6.49 -11.39 -10.60
C GLN A 65 5.07 -11.22 -11.16
N GLN A 66 4.15 -10.78 -10.30
CA GLN A 66 2.73 -10.72 -10.61
C GLN A 66 2.28 -9.33 -11.09
N GLY A 67 3.05 -8.29 -10.78
CA GLY A 67 2.83 -6.91 -11.19
C GLY A 67 1.74 -6.18 -10.40
N TRP A 68 1.40 -6.63 -9.19
CA TRP A 68 0.44 -5.98 -8.31
C TRP A 68 1.02 -5.67 -6.93
N TYR A 69 0.38 -4.76 -6.22
CA TYR A 69 0.67 -4.45 -4.84
C TYR A 69 0.12 -5.52 -3.90
N ALA A 70 0.88 -5.93 -2.90
CA ALA A 70 0.48 -6.95 -1.94
C ALA A 70 1.17 -6.74 -0.60
N ASP A 71 0.64 -7.38 0.43
CA ASP A 71 1.20 -7.31 1.76
C ASP A 71 2.57 -8.00 1.84
N TYR A 72 3.39 -7.59 2.80
CA TYR A 72 4.70 -8.19 3.05
C TYR A 72 4.66 -9.05 4.31
N ASP A 73 5.11 -10.29 4.20
CA ASP A 73 5.20 -11.23 5.32
C ASP A 73 6.56 -11.08 6.00
N LEU A 74 6.56 -10.59 7.25
CA LEU A 74 7.77 -10.35 8.05
C LEU A 74 8.49 -11.65 8.45
N LYS A 75 7.79 -12.79 8.53
CA LYS A 75 8.41 -14.07 8.90
C LYS A 75 9.17 -14.68 7.73
N SER A 76 8.58 -14.63 6.54
CA SER A 76 9.19 -15.19 5.34
C SER A 76 10.07 -14.20 4.57
N HIS A 77 10.07 -12.93 4.98
CA HIS A 77 10.72 -11.81 4.30
C HIS A 77 10.34 -11.67 2.82
N LYS A 78 9.08 -11.97 2.49
CA LYS A 78 8.58 -12.01 1.09
C LYS A 78 7.29 -11.22 0.94
N VAL A 79 7.13 -10.65 -0.25
CA VAL A 79 5.84 -10.11 -0.69
C VAL A 79 4.90 -11.29 -0.93
N ARG A 80 3.67 -11.19 -0.42
CA ARG A 80 2.66 -12.24 -0.55
C ARG A 80 2.16 -12.31 -1.99
N ASN A 81 1.71 -13.50 -2.39
CA ASN A 81 1.15 -13.76 -3.72
C ASN A 81 -0.36 -13.52 -3.80
N GLN A 82 -1.03 -13.24 -2.69
CA GLN A 82 -2.49 -13.06 -2.69
C GLN A 82 -2.86 -11.68 -3.26
N LEU A 83 -3.78 -11.67 -4.23
CA LEU A 83 -4.39 -10.44 -4.73
C LEU A 83 -5.64 -10.13 -3.90
N THR A 84 -5.66 -8.96 -3.26
CA THR A 84 -6.78 -8.48 -2.43
C THR A 84 -7.17 -7.07 -2.83
N ALA A 85 -8.32 -6.57 -2.34
CA ALA A 85 -8.76 -5.19 -2.56
C ALA A 85 -7.75 -4.14 -2.04
N ALA A 86 -6.94 -4.50 -1.03
CA ALA A 86 -5.89 -3.64 -0.49
C ALA A 86 -4.87 -3.21 -1.57
N ALA A 87 -4.68 -4.01 -2.62
CA ALA A 87 -3.79 -3.70 -3.74
C ALA A 87 -4.17 -2.41 -4.51
N LEU A 88 -5.39 -1.91 -4.34
CA LEU A 88 -5.88 -0.67 -4.96
C LEU A 88 -5.56 0.60 -4.15
N PHE A 89 -5.19 0.49 -2.88
CA PHE A 89 -4.92 1.65 -2.02
C PHE A 89 -3.74 2.51 -2.51
N PRO A 90 -2.62 1.94 -3.01
CA PRO A 90 -1.54 2.73 -3.59
C PRO A 90 -1.98 3.64 -4.74
N LEU A 91 -3.01 3.22 -5.50
CA LEU A 91 -3.61 4.04 -6.56
C LEU A 91 -4.45 5.16 -5.96
N TYR A 92 -5.32 4.84 -4.99
CA TYR A 92 -6.17 5.82 -4.30
C TYR A 92 -5.36 6.98 -3.70
N VAL A 93 -4.20 6.69 -3.12
CA VAL A 93 -3.36 7.71 -2.47
C VAL A 93 -2.36 8.40 -3.41
N ASN A 94 -2.36 8.08 -4.71
CA ASN A 94 -1.38 8.54 -5.70
C ASN A 94 0.08 8.20 -5.32
N ALA A 95 0.29 7.05 -4.66
CA ALA A 95 1.63 6.52 -4.38
C ALA A 95 2.12 5.57 -5.47
N ALA A 96 1.21 5.04 -6.30
CA ALA A 96 1.55 4.07 -7.33
C ALA A 96 2.38 4.68 -8.48
N ALA A 97 3.34 3.90 -8.98
CA ALA A 97 4.04 4.23 -10.21
C ALA A 97 3.10 4.09 -11.41
N LYS A 98 3.29 4.91 -12.45
CA LYS A 98 2.36 5.00 -13.60
C LYS A 98 2.20 3.66 -14.34
N ASP A 99 3.30 2.94 -14.55
CA ASP A 99 3.33 1.62 -15.18
C ASP A 99 2.52 0.58 -14.37
N ARG A 100 2.59 0.66 -13.04
CA ARG A 100 1.87 -0.23 -12.12
C ARG A 100 0.39 0.14 -12.02
N ALA A 101 0.04 1.42 -12.08
CA ALA A 101 -1.34 1.87 -12.10
C ALA A 101 -2.12 1.27 -13.28
N SER A 102 -1.51 1.23 -14.48
CA SER A 102 -2.10 0.60 -15.67
C SER A 102 -2.32 -0.91 -15.48
N LYS A 103 -1.35 -1.63 -14.91
CA LYS A 103 -1.50 -3.07 -14.61
C LYS A 103 -2.63 -3.35 -13.62
N MET A 104 -2.76 -2.49 -12.60
CA MET A 104 -3.82 -2.59 -11.59
C MET A 104 -5.20 -2.25 -12.16
N ALA A 105 -5.29 -1.30 -13.09
CA ALA A 105 -6.54 -0.96 -13.77
C ALA A 105 -7.13 -2.15 -14.52
N THR A 106 -6.31 -2.92 -15.24
CA THR A 106 -6.73 -4.15 -15.93
C THR A 106 -7.22 -5.21 -14.95
N ARG A 107 -6.58 -5.33 -13.78
CA ARG A 107 -6.90 -6.35 -12.77
C ARG A 107 -8.08 -6.02 -11.87
N ARG A 108 -8.52 -4.75 -11.82
CA ARG A 108 -9.66 -4.29 -11.00
C ARG A 108 -10.91 -5.15 -11.14
N LYS A 109 -11.18 -5.68 -12.34
CA LYS A 109 -12.32 -6.57 -12.59
C LYS A 109 -12.28 -7.84 -11.73
N HIS A 110 -11.10 -8.44 -11.58
CA HIS A 110 -10.90 -9.64 -10.75
C HIS A 110 -10.86 -9.35 -9.24
N ILE A 111 -10.75 -8.07 -8.84
CA ILE A 111 -10.61 -7.67 -7.43
C ILE A 111 -11.98 -7.32 -6.82
N CYS A 112 -12.80 -6.54 -7.53
CA CYS A 112 -14.06 -6.01 -6.98
C CYS A 112 -15.27 -6.17 -7.90
N CYS A 113 -15.08 -6.55 -9.17
CA CYS A 113 -16.16 -6.55 -10.14
C CYS A 113 -16.39 -7.95 -10.72
N ASN A 114 -16.68 -8.89 -9.83
CA ASN A 114 -17.48 -10.05 -10.23
C ASN A 114 -18.92 -9.54 -10.39
N PRO A 115 -19.60 -9.72 -11.54
CA PRO A 115 -21.02 -9.41 -11.63
C PRO A 115 -21.77 -10.35 -10.68
N ALA A 116 -22.14 -9.83 -9.51
CA ALA A 116 -23.05 -10.41 -8.52
C ALA A 116 -22.85 -11.90 -8.16
N ALA A 117 -22.42 -12.13 -6.91
CA ALA A 117 -23.20 -13.06 -6.08
C ALA A 117 -24.41 -12.29 -5.55
#